data_AF-A0A6J3LPB4-F1
#
_entry.id   AF-A0A6J3LPB4-F1
#
_cell.length_a   1.000
_cell.length_b   1.000
_cell.length_c   1.000
_cell.angle_alpha   90.00
_cell.angle_beta   90.00
_cell.angle_gamma   90.00
#
_symmetry.space_group_name_H-M   'P 1'
#
loop_
_entity.id
_entity.type
_entity.pdbx_description
1 polymer ?
#
loop_
_entity_poly.entity_id
_entity_poly.type
_entity_poly.pdbx_seq_one_letter_code
_entity_poly.pdbx_strand_id
1 'polypeptide(L)'
;MTSQSTDERRAYLRALARGEVVRPLKPAKLSLPYAKTQKSVTKAWVDFHNEIEQPIDENDPFATMPTCDTLRSFCSYCIDTKKGQLEDKLCIASLWKYIQTIAGLIRHRHNKQLDPSTKKNLKAYIYEDCVAEGASKKARPRPVATTPVVLDLVKFLWTRDIGAMHPRMRLQLSCLLLILLFQGIRPGSIVESSAHKGVNEGVFYKDLTVRYIKADDGKPRIVIDVQYRNLKGARGHENRYLTVAEVATSKSSKSGAWTWLDLRPQNRGLDLLERSEGMA
;
A
#
# COMPACT_ATOMS: atom_id res chain seq x y z
N MET A 1 -13.99 -21.92 -38.16
CA MET A 1 -14.03 -22.24 -36.71
C MET A 1 -14.17 -21.00 -35.80
N THR A 2 -14.58 -19.82 -36.30
CA THR A 2 -14.65 -18.56 -35.53
C THR A 2 -16.07 -18.07 -35.23
N SER A 3 -17.11 -18.63 -35.86
CA SER A 3 -18.50 -18.20 -35.68
C SER A 3 -19.09 -18.61 -34.34
N GLN A 4 -18.89 -19.86 -33.91
CA GLN A 4 -19.43 -20.41 -32.65
C GLN A 4 -18.97 -19.61 -31.40
N SER A 5 -17.68 -19.23 -31.35
CA SER A 5 -17.13 -18.42 -30.25
C SER A 5 -17.74 -17.00 -30.17
N THR A 6 -18.20 -16.46 -31.30
CA THR A 6 -18.75 -15.11 -31.36
C THR A 6 -20.21 -15.08 -30.90
N ASP A 7 -20.97 -16.11 -31.24
CA ASP A 7 -22.37 -16.26 -30.83
C ASP A 7 -22.50 -16.63 -29.34
N GLU A 8 -21.62 -17.47 -28.82
CA GLU A 8 -21.51 -17.75 -27.38
C GLU A 8 -21.19 -16.48 -26.58
N ARG A 9 -20.27 -15.64 -27.08
CA ARG A 9 -19.93 -14.36 -26.45
C ARG A 9 -21.12 -13.39 -26.46
N ARG A 10 -21.89 -13.34 -27.55
CA ARG A 10 -23.09 -12.50 -27.64
C ARG A 10 -24.20 -12.99 -26.71
N ALA A 11 -24.41 -14.30 -26.63
CA ALA A 11 -25.35 -14.91 -25.69
C ALA A 11 -24.97 -14.59 -24.23
N TYR A 12 -23.69 -14.72 -23.89
CA TYR A 12 -23.17 -14.35 -22.58
C TYR A 12 -23.36 -12.86 -22.26
N LEU A 13 -23.09 -11.95 -23.21
CA LEU A 13 -23.31 -10.51 -23.02
C LEU A 13 -24.79 -10.16 -22.84
N ARG A 14 -25.70 -10.83 -23.55
CA ARG A 14 -27.15 -10.68 -23.37
C ARG A 14 -27.61 -11.15 -21.99
N ALA A 15 -27.11 -12.31 -21.54
CA ALA A 15 -27.40 -12.82 -20.20
C ALA A 15 -26.84 -11.91 -19.10
N LEU A 16 -25.66 -11.32 -19.32
CA LEU A 16 -25.08 -10.30 -18.43
C LEU A 16 -25.95 -9.04 -18.35
N ALA A 17 -26.45 -8.56 -19.49
CA ALA A 17 -27.30 -7.37 -19.56
C ALA A 17 -28.67 -7.57 -18.89
N ARG A 18 -29.18 -8.80 -18.88
CA ARG A 18 -30.43 -9.19 -18.20
C ARG A 18 -30.25 -9.52 -16.72
N GLY A 19 -29.02 -9.50 -16.20
CA GLY A 19 -28.72 -9.84 -14.81
C GLY A 19 -28.80 -11.34 -14.48
N GLU A 20 -28.97 -12.19 -15.49
CA GLU A 20 -29.04 -13.66 -15.35
C GLU A 20 -27.68 -14.27 -14.98
N VAL A 21 -26.59 -13.58 -15.36
CA VAL A 21 -25.22 -14.02 -15.11
C VAL A 21 -24.42 -12.86 -14.53
N VAL A 22 -23.75 -13.09 -13.40
CA VAL A 22 -22.80 -12.13 -12.84
C VAL A 22 -21.44 -12.36 -13.49
N ARG A 23 -20.78 -11.28 -13.93
CA ARG A 23 -19.42 -11.37 -14.48
C ARG A 23 -18.52 -12.03 -13.43
N PRO A 24 -17.88 -13.17 -13.71
CA PRO A 24 -16.96 -13.77 -12.76
C PRO A 24 -15.84 -12.76 -12.52
N LEU A 25 -15.59 -12.46 -11.25
CA LEU A 25 -14.46 -11.62 -10.87
C LEU A 25 -13.21 -12.35 -11.32
N LYS A 26 -12.41 -11.70 -12.19
CA LYS A 26 -11.12 -12.24 -12.60
C LYS A 26 -10.32 -12.54 -11.33
N PRO A 27 -9.79 -13.77 -11.15
CA PRO A 27 -9.01 -14.10 -9.97
C PRO A 27 -7.80 -13.18 -9.94
N ALA A 28 -7.80 -12.23 -9.00
CA ALA A 28 -6.64 -11.40 -8.79
C ALA A 28 -5.51 -12.31 -8.30
N LYS A 29 -4.32 -12.21 -8.90
CA LYS A 29 -3.12 -12.84 -8.32
C LYS A 29 -2.95 -12.30 -6.90
N LEU A 30 -3.27 -13.12 -5.91
CA LEU A 30 -3.15 -12.75 -4.49
C LEU A 30 -1.67 -12.59 -4.17
N SER A 31 -1.31 -11.48 -3.54
CA SER A 31 0.07 -11.32 -3.06
C SER A 31 0.36 -12.34 -1.96
N LEU A 32 1.60 -12.85 -1.89
CA LEU A 32 2.02 -13.79 -0.85
C LEU A 32 1.69 -13.33 0.58
N PRO A 33 1.91 -12.05 0.96
CA PRO A 33 1.55 -11.57 2.30
C PRO A 33 0.04 -11.60 2.58
N TYR A 34 -0.77 -11.31 1.57
CA TYR A 34 -2.22 -11.32 1.71
C TYR A 34 -2.75 -12.76 1.82
N ALA A 35 -2.20 -13.70 1.05
CA ALA A 35 -2.52 -15.12 1.20
C ALA A 35 -2.18 -15.66 2.61
N LYS A 36 -1.03 -15.26 3.18
CA LYS A 36 -0.69 -15.58 4.59
C LYS A 36 -1.69 -14.99 5.57
N THR A 37 -2.12 -13.75 5.35
CA THR A 37 -3.15 -13.10 6.18
C THR A 37 -4.46 -13.87 6.12
N GLN A 38 -4.91 -14.25 4.93
CA GLN A 38 -6.12 -15.06 4.74
C GLN A 38 -6.04 -16.39 5.51
N LYS A 39 -4.94 -17.15 5.37
CA LYS A 39 -4.75 -18.40 6.11
C LYS A 39 -4.82 -18.21 7.63
N SER A 40 -4.19 -17.15 8.15
CA SER A 40 -4.21 -16.85 9.59
C SER A 40 -5.61 -16.49 10.10
N VAL A 41 -6.39 -15.72 9.32
CA VAL A 41 -7.76 -15.36 9.66
C VAL A 41 -8.70 -16.56 9.55
N THR A 42 -8.54 -17.38 8.51
CA THR A 42 -9.32 -18.62 8.35
C THR A 42 -9.08 -19.58 9.51
N LYS A 43 -7.83 -19.79 9.93
CA LYS A 43 -7.53 -20.62 11.10
C LYS A 43 -8.23 -20.07 12.35
N ALA A 44 -8.12 -18.76 12.60
CA ALA A 44 -8.78 -18.13 13.74
C ALA A 44 -10.30 -18.32 13.76
N TRP A 45 -10.91 -18.29 12.57
CA TRP A 45 -12.35 -18.48 12.40
C TRP A 45 -12.77 -19.93 12.70
N VAL A 46 -11.99 -20.90 12.23
CA VAL A 46 -12.20 -22.33 12.57
C VAL A 46 -12.02 -22.56 14.07
N ASP A 47 -10.95 -22.01 14.67
CA ASP A 47 -10.70 -22.12 16.10
C ASP A 47 -11.89 -21.56 16.93
N PHE A 48 -12.44 -20.41 16.52
CA PHE A 48 -13.64 -19.84 17.14
C PHE A 48 -14.86 -20.77 17.06
N HIS A 49 -15.10 -21.37 15.89
CA HIS A 49 -16.22 -22.28 15.69
C HIS A 49 -16.08 -23.57 16.51
N ASN A 50 -14.85 -24.03 16.74
CA ASN A 50 -14.57 -25.14 17.64
C ASN A 50 -14.85 -24.76 19.10
N GLU A 51 -14.50 -23.54 19.52
CA GLU A 51 -14.75 -23.05 20.90
C GLU A 51 -16.24 -22.94 21.22
N ILE A 52 -17.08 -22.49 20.27
CA ILE A 52 -18.54 -22.41 20.46
C ILE A 52 -19.27 -23.73 20.17
N GLU A 53 -18.53 -24.84 20.05
CA GLU A 53 -19.05 -26.19 19.75
C GLU A 53 -19.90 -26.26 18.47
N GLN A 54 -19.62 -25.40 17.49
CA GLN A 54 -20.27 -25.39 16.17
C GLN A 54 -19.22 -25.55 15.07
N PRO A 55 -18.61 -26.74 14.94
CA PRO A 55 -17.54 -26.98 13.99
C PRO A 55 -18.04 -26.78 12.55
N ILE A 56 -17.18 -26.22 11.73
CA ILE A 56 -17.43 -25.90 10.32
C ILE A 56 -16.48 -26.68 9.43
N ASP A 57 -16.87 -26.91 8.18
CA ASP A 57 -15.97 -27.53 7.19
C ASP A 57 -14.74 -26.63 6.95
N GLU A 58 -13.56 -27.16 7.23
CA GLU A 58 -12.29 -26.46 7.03
C GLU A 58 -11.99 -26.15 5.56
N ASN A 59 -12.57 -26.90 4.63
CA ASN A 59 -12.39 -26.67 3.19
C ASN A 59 -13.20 -25.45 2.74
N ASP A 60 -14.43 -25.31 3.23
CA ASP A 60 -15.26 -24.13 3.02
C ASP A 60 -15.84 -23.51 4.31
N PRO A 61 -14.99 -22.85 5.12
CA PRO A 61 -15.36 -22.30 6.42
C PRO A 61 -16.35 -21.13 6.36
N PHE A 62 -16.73 -20.69 5.15
CA PHE A 62 -17.67 -19.60 4.92
C PHE A 62 -18.79 -20.00 3.95
N ALA A 63 -19.17 -21.29 3.93
CA ALA A 63 -20.26 -21.80 3.11
C ALA A 63 -21.58 -21.05 3.35
N THR A 64 -21.87 -20.72 4.61
CA THR A 64 -22.98 -19.85 5.00
C THR A 64 -22.50 -18.45 5.32
N MET A 65 -23.32 -17.45 5.00
CA MET A 65 -23.02 -16.05 5.31
C MET A 65 -23.05 -15.83 6.83
N PRO A 66 -21.96 -15.37 7.46
CA PRO A 66 -21.98 -15.06 8.88
C PRO A 66 -22.95 -13.91 9.18
N THR A 67 -23.74 -14.04 10.24
CA THR A 67 -24.62 -12.96 10.70
C THR A 67 -23.81 -11.86 11.40
N CYS A 68 -24.45 -10.71 11.63
CA CYS A 68 -23.83 -9.62 12.39
C CYS A 68 -23.38 -10.10 13.78
N ASP A 69 -24.23 -10.88 14.46
CA ASP A 69 -23.96 -11.34 15.81
C ASP A 69 -22.86 -12.41 15.86
N THR A 70 -22.81 -13.34 14.89
CA THR A 70 -21.69 -14.29 14.79
C THR A 70 -20.35 -13.55 14.61
N LEU A 71 -20.33 -12.48 13.81
CA LEU A 71 -19.12 -11.67 13.61
C LEU A 71 -18.74 -10.84 14.85
N ARG A 72 -19.72 -10.43 15.66
CA ARG A 72 -19.47 -9.78 16.96
C ARG A 72 -18.86 -10.76 17.96
N SER A 73 -19.48 -11.94 18.13
CA SER A 73 -18.95 -12.99 19.00
C SER A 73 -17.53 -13.42 18.61
N PHE A 74 -17.25 -13.50 17.30
CA PHE A 74 -15.89 -13.74 16.81
C PHE A 74 -14.90 -12.63 17.21
N CYS A 75 -15.33 -11.37 17.22
CA CYS A 75 -14.49 -10.26 17.68
C CYS A 75 -14.19 -10.37 19.18
N SER A 76 -15.19 -10.65 20.02
CA SER A 76 -14.99 -10.87 21.46
C SER A 76 -14.06 -12.06 21.72
N TYR A 77 -14.30 -13.20 21.06
CA TYR A 77 -13.41 -14.36 21.11
C TYR A 77 -11.96 -13.97 20.77
N CYS A 78 -11.76 -13.18 19.72
CA CYS A 78 -10.43 -12.72 19.35
C CYS A 78 -9.79 -11.81 20.41
N ILE A 79 -10.57 -10.98 21.11
CA ILE A 79 -10.07 -10.10 22.18
C ILE A 79 -9.58 -10.91 23.37
N ASP A 80 -10.30 -11.98 23.72
CA ASP A 80 -10.01 -12.78 24.91
C ASP A 80 -8.89 -13.81 24.68
N THR A 81 -8.84 -14.41 23.49
CA THR A 81 -7.91 -15.51 23.21
C THR A 81 -6.60 -15.05 22.57
N LYS A 82 -6.57 -13.88 21.91
CA LYS A 82 -5.40 -13.46 21.13
C LYS A 82 -4.63 -12.34 21.77
N LYS A 83 -3.31 -12.51 21.77
CA LYS A 83 -2.38 -11.48 22.23
C LYS A 83 -2.12 -10.41 21.18
N GLY A 84 -2.26 -9.15 21.57
CA GLY A 84 -1.86 -8.00 20.78
C GLY A 84 -0.33 -7.84 20.69
N GLN A 85 0.14 -7.15 19.63
CA GLN A 85 1.57 -6.83 19.51
C GLN A 85 1.96 -5.50 20.19
N LEU A 86 0.99 -4.61 20.40
CA LEU A 86 1.23 -3.29 20.98
C LEU A 86 0.90 -3.24 22.47
N GLU A 87 -0.10 -4.03 22.87
CA GLU A 87 -0.64 -4.19 24.21
C GLU A 87 -1.12 -5.65 24.35
N ASP A 88 -1.53 -6.07 25.54
CA ASP A 88 -1.90 -7.46 25.80
C ASP A 88 -3.08 -7.93 24.94
N LYS A 89 -4.09 -7.07 24.75
CA LYS A 89 -5.26 -7.35 23.89
C LYS A 89 -5.08 -6.83 22.46
N LEU A 90 -5.82 -7.43 21.53
CA LEU A 90 -5.84 -6.99 20.13
C LEU A 90 -6.28 -5.53 19.97
N CYS A 91 -5.77 -4.87 18.94
CA CYS A 91 -6.20 -3.51 18.60
C CYS A 91 -7.38 -3.50 17.61
N ILE A 92 -8.18 -2.44 17.67
CA ILE A 92 -9.36 -2.23 16.82
C ILE A 92 -9.04 -2.35 15.32
N ALA A 93 -7.83 -1.93 14.90
CA ALA A 93 -7.39 -2.02 13.51
C ALA A 93 -7.15 -3.48 13.07
N SER A 94 -6.71 -4.34 13.98
CA SER A 94 -6.52 -5.77 13.71
C SER A 94 -7.86 -6.49 13.60
N LEU A 95 -8.80 -6.20 14.51
CA LEU A 95 -10.16 -6.75 14.47
C LEU A 95 -10.87 -6.36 13.17
N TRP A 96 -10.85 -5.07 12.81
CA TRP A 96 -11.44 -4.63 11.56
C TRP A 96 -10.78 -5.28 10.33
N LYS A 97 -9.46 -5.48 10.36
CA LYS A 97 -8.74 -6.19 9.30
C LYS A 97 -9.20 -7.66 9.18
N TYR A 98 -9.52 -8.34 10.28
CA TYR A 98 -10.06 -9.69 10.23
C TYR A 98 -11.42 -9.71 9.53
N ILE A 99 -12.33 -8.82 9.93
CA ILE A 99 -13.66 -8.67 9.28
C ILE A 99 -13.52 -8.37 7.79
N GLN A 100 -12.64 -7.45 7.40
CA GLN A 100 -12.39 -7.15 5.99
C GLN A 100 -11.83 -8.36 5.22
N THR A 101 -10.98 -9.17 5.87
CA THR A 101 -10.40 -10.36 5.27
C THR A 101 -11.47 -11.44 5.07
N ILE A 102 -12.34 -11.67 6.05
CA ILE A 102 -13.50 -12.58 5.97
C ILE A 102 -14.44 -12.13 4.85
N ALA A 103 -14.82 -10.85 4.83
CA ALA A 103 -15.66 -10.28 3.78
C ALA A 103 -15.06 -10.46 2.37
N GLY A 104 -13.73 -10.30 2.26
CA GLY A 104 -13.00 -10.54 1.03
C GLY A 104 -13.01 -12.02 0.62
N LEU A 105 -12.80 -12.95 1.56
CA LEU A 105 -12.85 -14.39 1.32
C LEU A 105 -14.23 -14.84 0.82
N ILE A 106 -15.30 -14.39 1.48
CA ILE A 106 -16.68 -14.67 1.07
C ILE A 106 -16.94 -14.13 -0.34
N ARG A 107 -16.54 -12.88 -0.60
CA ARG A 107 -16.71 -12.28 -1.93
C ARG A 107 -15.96 -13.04 -3.02
N HIS A 108 -14.76 -13.53 -2.73
CA HIS A 108 -13.96 -14.26 -3.71
C HIS A 108 -14.49 -15.67 -3.97
N ARG A 109 -14.97 -16.38 -2.94
CA ARG A 109 -15.43 -17.77 -3.07
C ARG A 109 -16.87 -17.87 -3.53
N HIS A 110 -17.75 -17.06 -2.94
CA HIS A 110 -19.20 -17.19 -3.05
C HIS A 110 -19.85 -16.04 -3.82
N ASN A 111 -19.07 -15.05 -4.27
CA ASN A 111 -19.56 -13.84 -4.93
C ASN A 111 -20.64 -13.07 -4.14
N LYS A 112 -20.71 -13.32 -2.82
CA LYS A 112 -21.61 -12.64 -1.88
C LYS A 112 -20.89 -11.48 -1.20
N GLN A 113 -21.64 -10.50 -0.72
CA GLN A 113 -21.07 -9.36 0.00
C GLN A 113 -21.78 -9.17 1.33
N LEU A 114 -21.03 -8.77 2.35
CA LEU A 114 -21.62 -8.27 3.59
C LEU A 114 -22.42 -7.00 3.30
N ASP A 115 -23.64 -7.00 3.82
CA ASP A 115 -24.55 -5.87 3.73
C ASP A 115 -23.93 -4.59 4.32
N PRO A 116 -24.14 -3.41 3.71
CA PRO A 116 -23.62 -2.15 4.23
C PRO A 116 -24.06 -1.84 5.66
N SER A 117 -25.29 -2.20 6.05
CA SER A 117 -25.78 -1.98 7.41
C SER A 117 -25.01 -2.84 8.42
N THR A 118 -24.77 -4.12 8.10
CA THR A 118 -23.94 -5.02 8.90
C THR A 118 -22.53 -4.48 9.08
N LYS A 119 -21.89 -3.97 8.01
CA LYS A 119 -20.56 -3.36 8.11
C LYS A 119 -20.54 -2.13 9.01
N LYS A 120 -21.57 -1.29 8.93
CA LYS A 120 -21.72 -0.10 9.79
C LYS A 120 -21.86 -0.52 11.25
N ASN A 121 -22.73 -1.49 11.54
CA ASN A 121 -23.00 -2.00 12.89
C ASN A 121 -21.76 -2.67 13.50
N LEU A 122 -21.02 -3.46 12.72
CA LEU A 122 -19.76 -4.06 13.17
C LEU A 122 -18.69 -3.02 13.44
N LYS A 123 -18.63 -1.96 12.62
CA LYS A 123 -17.68 -0.88 12.85
C LYS A 123 -18.01 -0.12 14.14
N ALA A 124 -19.28 0.15 14.43
CA ALA A 124 -19.68 0.75 15.70
C ALA A 124 -19.28 -0.15 16.88
N TYR A 125 -19.66 -1.43 16.82
CA TYR A 125 -19.33 -2.44 17.83
C TYR A 125 -17.82 -2.52 18.13
N ILE A 126 -16.97 -2.52 17.11
CA ILE A 126 -15.50 -2.59 17.30
C ILE A 126 -14.95 -1.32 17.97
N TYR A 127 -15.54 -0.15 17.72
CA TYR A 127 -15.04 1.13 18.23
C TYR A 127 -15.60 1.50 19.61
N GLU A 128 -16.74 0.91 19.98
CA GLU A 128 -17.45 1.17 21.23
C GLU A 128 -17.33 -0.04 22.17
N ASP A 129 -18.02 -1.14 21.85
CA ASP A 129 -18.14 -2.32 22.71
C ASP A 129 -16.81 -3.08 22.88
N CYS A 130 -16.12 -3.40 21.78
CA CYS A 130 -14.82 -4.09 21.88
C CYS A 130 -13.79 -3.28 22.67
N VAL A 131 -13.89 -1.94 22.63
CA VAL A 131 -13.01 -1.07 23.42
C VAL A 131 -13.37 -1.15 24.89
N ALA A 132 -14.66 -1.20 25.23
CA ALA A 132 -15.11 -1.44 26.59
C ALA A 132 -14.65 -2.82 27.11
N GLU A 133 -14.59 -3.83 26.24
CA GLU A 133 -14.02 -5.16 26.51
C GLU A 133 -12.46 -5.15 26.63
N GLY A 134 -11.82 -4.01 26.40
CA GLY A 134 -10.38 -3.82 26.57
C GLY A 134 -9.56 -3.89 25.28
N ALA A 135 -10.17 -3.81 24.10
CA ALA A 135 -9.43 -3.72 22.84
C ALA A 135 -8.60 -2.42 22.77
N SER A 136 -7.37 -2.56 22.27
CA SER A 136 -6.42 -1.44 22.21
C SER A 136 -6.79 -0.44 21.11
N LYS A 137 -6.80 0.86 21.45
CA LYS A 137 -6.84 1.98 20.48
C LYS A 137 -5.44 2.40 20.03
N LYS A 138 -4.38 1.81 20.56
CA LYS A 138 -3.01 2.25 20.33
C LYS A 138 -2.61 2.03 18.88
N ALA A 139 -2.12 3.09 18.25
CA ALA A 139 -1.43 3.00 16.98
C ALA A 139 0.06 2.77 17.23
N ARG A 140 0.71 1.98 16.37
CA ARG A 140 2.16 1.86 16.40
C ARG A 140 2.78 3.24 16.13
N PRO A 141 3.71 3.73 16.97
CA PRO A 141 4.39 4.98 16.70
C PRO A 141 5.12 4.86 15.37
N ARG A 142 5.01 5.90 14.54
CA ARG A 142 5.68 6.00 13.25
C ARG A 142 6.68 7.15 13.32
N PRO A 143 7.87 6.94 13.92
CA PRO A 143 8.89 7.97 13.91
C PRO A 143 9.23 8.31 12.45
N VAL A 144 9.22 9.59 12.13
CA VAL A 144 9.54 10.10 10.79
C VAL A 144 10.94 10.68 10.83
N ALA A 145 11.79 10.27 9.89
CA ALA A 145 13.10 10.90 9.72
C ALA A 145 12.91 12.32 9.22
N THR A 146 13.40 13.30 9.97
CA THR A 146 13.37 14.71 9.57
C THR A 146 14.43 14.98 8.49
N THR A 147 14.29 16.09 7.76
CA THR A 147 15.25 16.48 6.72
C THR A 147 16.70 16.46 7.20
N PRO A 148 17.06 17.03 8.38
CA PRO A 148 18.43 16.96 8.88
C PRO A 148 18.95 15.52 9.05
N VAL A 149 18.11 14.62 9.58
CA VAL A 149 18.47 13.20 9.76
C VAL A 149 18.77 12.55 8.42
N VAL A 150 17.97 12.80 7.39
CA VAL A 150 18.20 12.23 6.06
C VAL A 150 19.49 12.79 5.44
N LEU A 151 19.76 14.09 5.59
CA LEU A 151 20.99 14.70 5.09
C LEU A 151 22.23 14.18 5.81
N ASP A 152 22.15 13.93 7.11
CA ASP A 152 23.22 13.30 7.88
C ASP A 152 23.49 11.86 7.42
N LEU A 153 22.43 11.08 7.12
CA LEU A 153 22.57 9.75 6.55
C LEU A 153 23.25 9.78 5.18
N VAL A 154 22.87 10.73 4.31
CA VAL A 154 23.53 10.93 3.03
C VAL A 154 25.00 11.29 3.26
N LYS A 155 25.29 12.30 4.09
CA LYS A 155 26.66 12.69 4.43
C LYS A 155 27.48 11.52 4.95
N PHE A 156 26.91 10.68 5.81
CA PHE A 156 27.55 9.48 6.34
C PHE A 156 27.95 8.52 5.21
N LEU A 157 27.05 8.24 4.25
CA LEU A 157 27.33 7.36 3.11
C LEU A 157 28.49 7.86 2.23
N TRP A 158 28.69 9.17 2.13
CA TRP A 158 29.74 9.77 1.31
C TRP A 158 31.06 10.02 2.06
N THR A 159 31.00 10.31 3.36
CA THR A 159 32.18 10.76 4.13
C THR A 159 32.83 9.65 4.94
N ARG A 160 32.09 8.60 5.29
CA ARG A 160 32.63 7.48 6.08
C ARG A 160 32.97 6.33 5.16
N ASP A 161 34.19 5.80 5.34
CA ASP A 161 34.57 4.58 4.67
C ASP A 161 33.99 3.37 5.42
N ILE A 162 32.82 2.93 4.96
CA ILE A 162 32.23 1.67 5.41
C ILE A 162 32.96 0.58 4.61
N GLY A 163 34.03 0.02 5.17
CA GLY A 163 34.97 -0.89 4.50
C GLY A 163 34.36 -2.15 3.84
N ALA A 164 33.05 -2.41 4.02
CA ALA A 164 32.31 -3.51 3.39
C ALA A 164 31.28 -3.07 2.32
N MET A 165 31.03 -1.77 2.14
CA MET A 165 29.98 -1.30 1.22
C MET A 165 30.55 -0.83 -0.12
N HIS A 166 30.22 -1.55 -1.19
CA HIS A 166 30.63 -1.24 -2.56
C HIS A 166 30.19 0.19 -2.98
N PRO A 167 31.03 0.99 -3.67
CA PRO A 167 30.71 2.38 -4.03
C PRO A 167 29.38 2.55 -4.76
N ARG A 168 29.06 1.64 -5.68
CA ARG A 168 27.76 1.59 -6.38
C ARG A 168 26.57 1.55 -5.42
N MET A 169 26.65 0.75 -4.35
CA MET A 169 25.56 0.63 -3.37
C MET A 169 25.38 1.92 -2.58
N ARG A 170 26.48 2.60 -2.23
CA ARG A 170 26.43 3.91 -1.56
C ARG A 170 25.69 4.94 -2.41
N LEU A 171 25.98 4.99 -3.71
CA LEU A 171 25.31 5.90 -4.65
C LEU A 171 23.83 5.56 -4.80
N GLN A 172 23.48 4.28 -4.92
CA GLN A 172 22.08 3.84 -5.02
C GLN A 172 21.28 4.16 -3.76
N LEU A 173 21.84 3.93 -2.57
CA LEU A 173 21.21 4.26 -1.30
C LEU A 173 21.06 5.77 -1.10
N SER A 174 22.07 6.55 -1.46
CA SER A 174 22.01 8.02 -1.39
C SER A 174 20.91 8.56 -2.29
N CYS A 175 20.83 8.08 -3.53
CA CYS A 175 19.79 8.45 -4.48
C CYS A 175 18.40 8.08 -3.95
N LEU A 176 18.24 6.86 -3.41
CA LEU A 176 16.98 6.39 -2.82
C LEU A 176 16.53 7.28 -1.65
N LEU A 177 17.44 7.63 -0.73
CA LEU A 177 17.12 8.52 0.40
C LEU A 177 16.63 9.88 -0.07
N LEU A 178 17.28 10.47 -1.08
CA LEU A 178 16.87 11.75 -1.65
C LEU A 178 15.50 11.65 -2.32
N ILE A 179 15.24 10.62 -3.13
CA ILE A 179 13.93 10.40 -3.75
C ILE A 179 12.84 10.30 -2.67
N LEU A 180 13.07 9.50 -1.62
CA LEU A 180 12.12 9.33 -0.52
C LEU A 180 11.86 10.64 0.25
N LEU A 181 12.91 11.42 0.50
CA LEU A 181 12.82 12.71 1.19
C LEU A 181 11.96 13.72 0.42
N PHE A 182 12.15 13.84 -0.89
CA PHE A 182 11.45 14.85 -1.67
C PHE A 182 10.05 14.44 -2.14
N GLN A 183 9.84 13.16 -2.39
CA GLN A 183 8.57 12.68 -2.95
C GLN A 183 7.60 12.13 -1.90
N GLY A 184 8.10 11.74 -0.72
CA GLY A 184 7.27 11.06 0.29
C GLY A 184 6.64 9.75 -0.21
N ILE A 185 7.20 9.16 -1.28
CA ILE A 185 6.64 7.96 -1.89
C ILE A 185 6.99 6.70 -1.10
N ARG A 186 6.17 5.67 -1.28
CA ARG A 186 6.39 4.39 -0.62
C ARG A 186 7.59 3.68 -1.26
N PRO A 187 8.48 3.04 -0.48
CA PRO A 187 9.61 2.30 -1.03
C PRO A 187 9.22 1.27 -2.09
N GLY A 188 8.10 0.56 -1.90
CA GLY A 188 7.61 -0.43 -2.86
C GLY A 188 7.14 0.12 -4.22
N SER A 189 7.22 1.43 -4.44
CA SER A 189 7.06 2.06 -5.75
C SER A 189 8.38 2.35 -6.46
N ILE A 190 9.51 2.31 -5.73
CA ILE A 190 10.86 2.54 -6.24
C ILE A 190 11.61 1.20 -6.34
N VAL A 191 11.54 0.39 -5.28
CA VAL A 191 12.21 -0.90 -5.17
C VAL A 191 11.20 -2.03 -5.26
N GLU A 192 11.69 -3.20 -5.68
CA GLU A 192 10.88 -4.40 -5.75
C GLU A 192 10.25 -4.69 -4.38
N SER A 193 8.92 -4.75 -4.35
CA SER A 193 8.19 -5.09 -3.14
C SER A 193 8.33 -6.57 -2.85
N SER A 194 8.46 -6.94 -1.57
CA SER A 194 8.46 -8.34 -1.14
C SER A 194 7.19 -9.12 -1.54
N ALA A 195 6.10 -8.40 -1.79
CA ALA A 195 4.85 -8.95 -2.33
C ALA A 195 4.96 -9.41 -3.80
N HIS A 196 5.99 -8.96 -4.52
CA HIS A 196 6.25 -9.16 -5.94
C HIS A 196 7.72 -9.56 -6.19
N LYS A 197 8.30 -10.36 -5.28
CA LYS A 197 9.70 -10.80 -5.38
C LYS A 197 9.94 -11.59 -6.66
N GLY A 198 11.02 -11.29 -7.37
CA GLY A 198 11.45 -11.99 -8.59
C GLY A 198 10.73 -11.52 -9.86
N VAL A 199 9.93 -10.45 -9.80
CA VAL A 199 9.32 -9.83 -10.98
C VAL A 199 10.24 -8.75 -11.56
N ASN A 200 11.32 -8.41 -10.85
CA ASN A 200 12.29 -7.38 -11.22
C ASN A 200 11.59 -6.04 -11.53
N GLU A 201 10.61 -5.69 -10.69
CA GLU A 201 9.83 -4.47 -10.81
C GLU A 201 10.44 -3.35 -9.96
N GLY A 202 10.55 -2.14 -10.50
CA GLY A 202 11.06 -0.98 -9.78
C GLY A 202 11.25 0.23 -10.68
N VAL A 203 11.92 1.25 -10.16
CA VAL A 203 12.46 2.37 -10.92
C VAL A 203 13.81 1.96 -11.48
N PHE A 204 13.97 2.06 -12.79
CA PHE A 204 15.21 1.80 -13.49
C PHE A 204 15.96 3.09 -13.81
N TYR A 205 17.23 2.99 -14.18
CA TYR A 205 18.02 4.15 -14.63
C TYR A 205 17.35 4.90 -15.79
N LYS A 206 16.71 4.18 -16.72
CA LYS A 206 15.96 4.76 -17.85
C LYS A 206 14.72 5.56 -17.43
N ASP A 207 14.26 5.39 -16.20
CA ASP A 207 13.10 6.10 -15.65
C ASP A 207 13.52 7.42 -14.99
N LEU A 208 14.83 7.72 -14.92
CA LEU A 208 15.38 8.95 -14.37
C LEU A 208 15.73 9.90 -15.53
N THR A 209 15.08 11.07 -15.56
CA THR A 209 15.40 12.12 -16.53
C THR A 209 16.02 13.30 -15.80
N VAL A 210 17.24 13.67 -16.20
CA VAL A 210 17.92 14.86 -15.67
C VAL A 210 17.63 16.04 -16.58
N ARG A 211 17.09 17.11 -16.01
CA ARG A 211 16.83 18.38 -16.70
C ARG A 211 17.63 19.50 -16.06
N TYR A 212 17.94 20.49 -16.86
CA TYR A 212 18.50 21.75 -16.40
C TYR A 212 17.46 22.83 -16.63
N ILE A 213 17.02 23.49 -15.56
CA ILE A 213 16.03 24.55 -15.62
C ILE A 213 16.64 25.87 -15.13
N LYS A 214 16.16 26.99 -15.67
CA LYS A 214 16.39 28.30 -15.06
C LYS A 214 15.26 28.53 -14.06
N ALA A 215 15.61 28.72 -12.78
CA ALA A 215 14.63 29.11 -11.78
C ALA A 215 14.28 30.60 -11.89
N ASP A 216 13.23 31.01 -11.19
CA ASP A 216 12.70 32.38 -11.21
C ASP A 216 13.73 33.42 -10.73
N ASP A 217 14.71 32.98 -9.93
CA ASP A 217 15.85 33.78 -9.47
C ASP A 217 16.97 33.90 -10.53
N GLY A 218 16.74 33.42 -11.75
CA GLY A 218 17.70 33.38 -12.86
C GLY A 218 18.82 32.36 -12.67
N LYS A 219 18.86 31.64 -11.53
CA LYS A 219 19.92 30.67 -11.24
C LYS A 219 19.58 29.32 -11.87
N PRO A 220 20.56 28.64 -12.46
CA PRO A 220 20.35 27.32 -12.96
C PRO A 220 20.10 26.30 -11.85
N ARG A 221 19.19 25.37 -12.10
CA ARG A 221 18.91 24.23 -11.23
C ARG A 221 18.91 22.93 -12.00
N ILE A 222 19.50 21.90 -11.40
CA ILE A 222 19.40 20.53 -11.91
C ILE A 222 18.15 19.89 -11.30
N VAL A 223 17.34 19.29 -12.15
CA VAL A 223 16.11 18.61 -11.77
C VAL A 223 16.17 17.17 -12.20
N ILE A 224 15.72 16.27 -11.32
CA ILE A 224 15.57 14.85 -11.64
C ILE A 224 14.08 14.53 -11.65
N ASP A 225 13.55 14.10 -12.79
CA ASP A 225 12.22 13.52 -12.88
C ASP A 225 12.30 12.00 -12.79
N VAL A 226 11.34 11.41 -12.08
CA VAL A 226 11.24 9.96 -11.95
C VAL A 226 9.91 9.50 -12.50
N GLN A 227 9.98 8.56 -13.44
CA GLN A 227 8.81 7.89 -13.99
C GLN A 227 8.46 6.67 -13.12
N TYR A 228 7.24 6.65 -12.57
CA TYR A 228 6.78 5.54 -11.74
C TYR A 228 5.86 4.61 -12.51
N ARG A 229 6.27 3.34 -12.61
CA ARG A 229 5.48 2.27 -13.27
C ARG A 229 4.61 1.47 -12.28
N ASN A 230 4.98 1.52 -10.99
CA ASN A 230 4.50 0.61 -9.94
C ASN A 230 3.85 1.33 -8.76
N LEU A 231 3.05 2.36 -9.03
CA LEU A 231 2.28 3.04 -8.00
C LEU A 231 1.14 2.15 -7.47
N LYS A 232 0.84 2.28 -6.18
CA LYS A 232 -0.25 1.53 -5.54
C LYS A 232 -1.58 1.83 -6.25
N GLY A 233 -2.28 0.78 -6.70
CA GLY A 233 -3.57 0.90 -7.39
C GLY A 233 -3.49 1.29 -8.86
N ALA A 234 -2.30 1.59 -9.38
CA ALA A 234 -2.07 1.96 -10.78
C ALA A 234 -0.88 1.20 -11.37
N ARG A 235 -0.65 -0.05 -10.93
CA ARG A 235 0.42 -0.90 -11.45
C ARG A 235 0.17 -1.22 -12.92
N GLY A 236 1.19 -1.06 -13.76
CA GLY A 236 1.10 -1.28 -15.20
C GLY A 236 0.58 -0.08 -16.00
N HIS A 237 0.32 1.06 -15.36
CA HIS A 237 0.00 2.32 -16.03
C HIS A 237 1.23 3.24 -16.00
N GLU A 238 1.88 3.45 -17.15
CA GLU A 238 3.21 4.10 -17.24
C GLU A 238 3.20 5.65 -17.21
N ASN A 239 2.06 6.30 -16.93
CA ASN A 239 1.88 7.72 -17.27
C ASN A 239 2.02 8.73 -16.10
N ARG A 240 2.64 8.36 -14.97
CA ARG A 240 2.83 9.31 -13.85
C ARG A 240 4.31 9.64 -13.63
N TYR A 241 4.69 10.86 -14.02
CA TYR A 241 5.96 11.50 -13.67
C TYR A 241 5.81 12.25 -12.35
N LEU A 242 6.76 12.11 -11.43
CA LEU A 242 6.90 13.04 -10.31
C LEU A 242 8.33 13.60 -10.31
N THR A 243 8.44 14.92 -10.11
CA THR A 243 9.70 15.67 -10.14
C THR A 243 10.36 15.70 -8.77
N VAL A 244 11.57 15.15 -8.63
CA VAL A 244 12.23 14.83 -7.35
C VAL A 244 12.96 15.99 -6.72
N ALA A 245 13.59 16.92 -7.43
CA ALA A 245 14.34 17.98 -6.73
C ALA A 245 14.65 19.15 -7.64
N GLU A 246 14.75 20.35 -7.07
CA GLU A 246 15.47 21.46 -7.65
C GLU A 246 16.81 21.61 -6.93
N VAL A 247 17.89 21.31 -7.63
CA VAL A 247 19.24 21.47 -7.12
C VAL A 247 19.78 22.82 -7.57
N ALA A 248 19.75 23.83 -6.69
CA ALA A 248 20.38 25.12 -6.97
C ALA A 248 21.90 24.96 -7.07
N THR A 249 22.49 25.35 -8.20
CA THR A 249 23.95 25.43 -8.34
C THR A 249 24.37 26.89 -8.10
N SER A 250 24.95 27.20 -6.93
CA SER A 250 25.67 28.45 -6.74
C SER A 250 27.17 28.21 -6.91
N LYS A 251 27.82 28.96 -7.79
CA LYS A 251 29.29 29.08 -7.76
C LYS A 251 29.66 29.86 -6.50
N SER A 252 30.34 29.22 -5.55
CA SER A 252 31.05 29.94 -4.48
C SER A 252 32.25 30.65 -5.11
N SER A 253 32.21 31.97 -5.20
CA SER A 253 33.38 32.77 -5.57
C SER A 253 34.35 32.78 -4.40
N LYS A 254 35.42 31.97 -4.48
CA LYS A 254 36.78 32.18 -3.91
C LYS A 254 37.50 30.88 -3.52
N SER A 255 36.83 29.74 -3.54
CA SER A 255 37.47 28.42 -3.48
C SER A 255 36.67 27.51 -4.39
N GLY A 256 37.30 26.77 -5.31
CA GLY A 256 36.63 25.87 -6.26
C GLY A 256 35.85 24.69 -5.64
N ALA A 257 35.40 24.82 -4.39
CA ALA A 257 34.53 23.90 -3.69
C ALA A 257 33.08 24.11 -4.11
N TRP A 258 32.49 23.06 -4.66
CA TRP A 258 31.05 22.94 -4.84
C TRP A 258 30.40 22.84 -3.45
N THR A 259 29.66 23.87 -3.04
CA THR A 259 28.82 23.80 -1.84
C THR A 259 27.56 23.00 -2.15
N TRP A 260 27.32 21.94 -1.40
CA TRP A 260 26.07 21.20 -1.44
C TRP A 260 24.92 22.11 -0.97
N LEU A 261 24.19 22.65 -1.95
CA LEU A 261 22.75 22.51 -2.10
C LEU A 261 21.82 23.21 -1.08
N ASP A 262 21.19 24.31 -1.52
CA ASP A 262 19.96 24.85 -0.95
C ASP A 262 18.78 23.97 -1.42
N LEU A 263 18.59 22.82 -0.76
CA LEU A 263 17.54 21.83 -1.07
C LEU A 263 16.19 22.34 -0.56
N ARG A 264 15.32 22.80 -1.47
CA ARG A 264 13.94 23.14 -1.13
C ARG A 264 13.00 22.01 -1.55
N PRO A 265 12.25 21.39 -0.62
CA PRO A 265 11.16 20.51 -0.99
C PRO A 265 10.10 21.30 -1.75
N GLN A 266 9.78 20.88 -2.97
CA GLN A 266 8.61 21.41 -3.68
C GLN A 266 7.36 20.70 -3.17
N ASN A 267 6.58 21.38 -2.33
CA ASN A 267 5.21 20.97 -1.99
C ASN A 267 4.24 21.20 -3.18
N ARG A 268 4.58 20.78 -4.40
CA ARG A 268 3.67 20.87 -5.56
C ARG A 268 2.69 19.69 -5.65
N GLY A 269 2.72 18.77 -4.69
CA GLY A 269 1.84 17.60 -4.64
C GLY A 269 0.39 17.88 -4.24
N LEU A 270 0.07 19.09 -3.76
CA LEU A 270 -1.30 19.50 -3.41
C LEU A 270 -2.00 20.27 -4.54
N ASP A 271 -1.27 21.10 -5.30
CA ASP A 271 -1.88 21.94 -6.36
C ASP A 271 -2.35 21.16 -7.61
N LEU A 272 -1.89 19.91 -7.79
CA LEU A 272 -2.32 19.07 -8.91
C LEU A 272 -3.65 18.34 -8.66
N LEU A 273 -4.20 18.39 -7.44
CA LEU A 273 -5.56 17.92 -7.14
C LEU A 273 -6.62 19.00 -7.41
N GLU A 274 -6.31 20.27 -7.17
CA GLU A 274 -7.25 21.38 -7.42
C GLU A 274 -7.44 21.69 -8.91
N ARG A 275 -6.44 21.40 -9.77
CA ARG A 275 -6.56 21.63 -11.22
C ARG A 275 -7.35 20.57 -11.99
N SER A 276 -7.74 19.46 -11.37
CA SER A 276 -8.63 18.47 -12.01
C SER A 276 -10.12 18.67 -11.71
N GLU A 277 -10.47 19.62 -10.84
CA GLU A 277 -11.88 19.95 -10.53
C GLU A 277 -12.43 21.14 -11.35
N GLY A 278 -11.63 21.71 -12.25
CA GLY A 278 -11.98 22.88 -13.07
C GLY A 278 -12.29 22.60 -14.55
N MET A 279 -12.55 21.35 -14.94
CA MET A 279 -13.11 21.01 -16.26
C MET A 279 -14.33 20.13 -16.07
N ALA A 280 -15.43 20.77 -15.67
CA ALA A 280 -16.80 20.32 -15.88
C ALA A 280 -17.46 21.29 -16.87
#